data_AF-A0A6M1YM76-F1
#
_entry.id   AF-A0A6M1YM76-F1
#
_cell.length_a   1.000
_cell.length_b   1.000
_cell.length_c   1.000
_cell.angle_alpha   90.00
_cell.angle_beta   90.00
_cell.angle_gamma   90.00
#
_symmetry.space_group_name_H-M   'P 1'
#
loop_
_entity.id
_entity.type
_entity.pdbx_description
1 polymer ?
#
loop_
_entity_poly.entity_id
_entity_poly.type
_entity_poly.pdbx_seq_one_letter_code
_entity_poly.pdbx_strand_id
1 'polypeptide(L)'
;MSTHIQKNNTKKKNNIKKYLDFTFESLQIEGYEAVYKITNEKTNLLAIIAMHDTTLGIALGGTRIAKYKSFDDALTDALRL
;
A
#
# COMPACT_ATOMS: atom_id res chain seq x y z
N MET A 1 46.01 9.97 -3.21
CA MET A 1 45.29 9.53 -1.99
C MET A 1 43.84 10.01 -2.16
N SER A 2 42.96 9.26 -2.82
CA SER A 2 42.12 8.18 -2.24
C SER A 2 41.66 8.53 -0.83
N THR A 3 40.39 8.59 -0.44
CA THR A 3 39.07 8.11 -0.91
C THR A 3 38.14 8.60 0.23
N HIS A 4 36.86 8.98 0.11
CA HIS A 4 35.68 8.18 -0.19
C HIS A 4 34.46 9.10 0.04
N ILE A 5 33.64 9.27 -0.99
CA ILE A 5 32.19 9.49 -0.86
C ILE A 5 31.55 8.12 -0.59
N GLN A 6 30.57 8.06 0.32
CA GLN A 6 29.46 7.08 0.48
C GLN A 6 29.05 7.05 1.97
N LYS A 7 27.82 6.82 2.44
CA LYS A 7 26.56 6.27 1.92
C LYS A 7 25.57 6.54 3.06
N ASN A 8 24.40 7.12 2.84
CA ASN A 8 23.25 6.84 3.70
C ASN A 8 22.12 6.28 2.83
N ASN A 9 22.33 5.01 2.48
CA ASN A 9 21.30 4.08 2.08
C ASN A 9 20.24 3.97 3.18
N THR A 10 19.07 4.55 2.98
CA THR A 10 17.83 4.01 3.54
C THR A 10 17.02 3.42 2.39
N LYS A 11 17.54 2.32 1.82
CA LYS A 11 16.70 1.36 1.09
C LYS A 11 15.73 0.76 2.11
N LYS A 12 14.60 1.43 2.34
CA LYS A 12 13.45 0.88 3.07
C LYS A 12 12.97 -0.29 2.21
N LYS A 13 13.29 -1.52 2.65
CA LYS A 13 12.94 -2.75 1.94
C LYS A 13 11.42 -2.89 2.00
N ASN A 14 10.72 -2.38 0.99
CA ASN A 14 9.32 -2.73 0.77
C ASN A 14 9.32 -4.25 0.48
N ASN A 15 8.73 -5.03 1.39
CA ASN A 15 8.65 -6.49 1.26
C ASN A 15 7.60 -6.83 0.21
N ILE A 16 8.00 -6.73 -1.06
CA ILE A 16 7.14 -7.05 -2.20
C ILE A 16 6.96 -8.57 -2.24
N LYS A 17 5.76 -9.04 -1.88
CA LYS A 17 5.35 -10.42 -2.11
C LYS A 17 4.63 -10.48 -3.44
N LYS A 18 5.18 -11.24 -4.38
CA LYS A 18 4.59 -11.49 -5.69
C LYS A 18 3.82 -12.80 -5.66
N TYR A 19 2.53 -12.77 -5.98
CA TYR A 19 1.69 -13.97 -6.09
C TYR A 19 1.11 -14.02 -7.49
N LEU A 20 1.56 -14.98 -8.30
CA LEU A 20 1.15 -15.14 -9.70
C LEU A 20 1.35 -13.84 -10.50
N ASP A 21 0.32 -12.99 -10.56
CA ASP A 21 0.27 -11.71 -11.27
C ASP A 21 -0.07 -10.52 -10.36
N PHE A 22 -0.23 -10.75 -9.05
CA PHE A 22 -0.51 -9.73 -8.05
C PHE A 22 0.77 -9.28 -7.36
N THR A 23 0.92 -7.96 -7.25
CA THR A 23 1.96 -7.31 -6.46
C THR A 23 1.31 -6.70 -5.23
N PHE A 24 1.83 -7.05 -4.06
CA PHE A 24 1.39 -6.51 -2.78
C PHE A 24 2.46 -5.58 -2.22
N GLU A 25 2.07 -4.33 -1.99
CA GLU A 25 2.90 -3.30 -1.36
C GLU A 25 2.23 -2.84 -0.07
N SER A 26 2.96 -2.88 1.04
CA SER A 26 2.48 -2.33 2.31
C SER A 26 2.84 -0.84 2.41
N LEU A 27 1.83 -0.02 2.68
CA LEU A 27 1.96 1.40 2.96
C LEU A 27 1.90 1.60 4.47
N GLN A 28 2.86 2.34 5.00
CA GLN A 28 2.91 2.69 6.42
C GLN A 28 2.22 4.05 6.60
N ILE A 29 1.02 4.05 7.17
CA ILE A 29 0.19 5.26 7.37
C ILE A 29 -0.12 5.36 8.87
N GLU A 30 0.11 6.53 9.43
CA GLU A 30 -0.13 6.78 10.85
C GLU A 30 -1.62 6.65 11.20
N GLY A 31 -1.92 5.96 12.31
CA GLY A 31 -3.31 5.71 12.74
C GLY A 31 -3.99 4.50 12.09
N TYR A 32 -3.34 3.81 11.15
CA TYR A 32 -3.86 2.58 10.55
C TYR A 32 -2.96 1.40 10.88
N GLU A 33 -3.57 0.28 11.27
CA GLU A 33 -2.82 -0.96 11.50
C GLU A 33 -2.16 -1.51 10.23
N ALA A 34 -2.87 -1.45 9.11
CA ALA A 34 -2.32 -1.87 7.83
C ALA A 34 -3.00 -1.18 6.65
N VAL A 35 -2.18 -0.78 5.68
CA VAL A 35 -2.67 -0.31 4.38
C VAL A 35 -1.90 -1.06 3.29
N TYR A 36 -2.62 -1.68 2.37
CA TYR A 36 -2.04 -2.42 1.26
C TYR A 36 -2.48 -1.82 -0.07
N LYS A 37 -1.50 -1.60 -0.93
CA LYS A 37 -1.69 -1.36 -2.35
C LYS A 37 -1.50 -2.68 -3.08
N ILE A 38 -2.50 -3.06 -3.85
CA ILE A 38 -2.51 -4.29 -4.64
C ILE A 38 -2.62 -3.91 -6.10
N THR A 39 -1.68 -4.39 -6.91
CA THR A 39 -1.73 -4.20 -8.37
C THR A 39 -1.72 -5.53 -9.10
N ASN A 40 -2.42 -5.58 -10.24
CA ASN A 40 -2.35 -6.69 -11.18
C ASN A 40 -2.21 -6.12 -12.59
N GLU A 41 -1.07 -6.39 -13.22
CA GLU A 41 -0.74 -5.85 -14.55
C GLU A 41 -1.58 -6.48 -15.67
N LYS A 42 -2.00 -7.74 -15.52
CA LYS A 42 -2.78 -8.44 -16.55
C LYS A 42 -4.20 -7.90 -16.66
N THR A 43 -4.81 -7.56 -15.52
CA THR A 43 -6.19 -7.05 -15.46
C THR A 43 -6.27 -5.54 -15.34
N ASN A 44 -5.13 -4.84 -15.23
CA ASN A 44 -5.04 -3.43 -14.86
C ASN A 44 -5.77 -3.11 -13.54
N LEU A 45 -5.79 -4.06 -12.61
CA LEU A 45 -6.38 -3.85 -11.29
C LEU A 45 -5.42 -3.01 -10.44
N LEU A 46 -5.99 -1.98 -9.82
CA LEU A 46 -5.39 -1.22 -8.74
C LEU A 46 -6.40 -1.22 -7.59
N ALA A 47 -6.03 -1.83 -6.47
CA ALA A 47 -6.86 -1.93 -5.29
C ALA A 47 -6.10 -1.41 -4.06
N ILE A 48 -6.85 -0.83 -3.14
CA ILE A 48 -6.36 -0.36 -1.85
C ILE A 48 -7.20 -1.05 -0.77
N ILE A 49 -6.51 -1.65 0.20
CA ILE A 49 -7.14 -2.19 1.40
C ILE A 49 -6.61 -1.37 2.58
N ALA A 50 -7.47 -0.61 3.22
CA ALA A 50 -7.15 0.14 4.43
C ALA A 50 -7.83 -0.54 5.63
N MET A 51 -7.04 -0.83 6.66
CA MET A 51 -7.49 -1.43 7.91
C MET A 51 -7.10 -0.51 9.05
N HIS A 52 -8.10 0.14 9.65
CA HIS A 52 -7.90 1.15 10.69
C HIS A 52 -7.55 0.51 12.04
N ASP A 53 -8.42 -0.36 12.56
CA ASP A 53 -8.29 -0.96 13.88
C ASP A 53 -8.97 -2.35 13.91
N THR A 54 -8.31 -3.35 14.50
CA THR A 54 -8.84 -4.71 14.72
C THR A 54 -8.95 -5.10 16.20
N THR A 55 -8.83 -4.12 17.12
CA THR A 55 -8.89 -4.35 18.58
C THR A 55 -10.16 -5.08 19.02
N LEU A 56 -11.30 -4.81 18.38
CA LEU A 56 -12.60 -5.42 18.71
C LEU A 56 -12.92 -6.70 17.89
N GLY A 57 -12.01 -7.15 17.03
CA GLY A 57 -12.18 -8.34 16.20
C GLY A 57 -11.73 -8.15 14.75
N ILE A 58 -12.16 -9.07 13.88
CA ILE A 58 -11.82 -9.02 12.46
C ILE A 58 -12.34 -7.73 11.81
N ALA A 59 -11.52 -7.08 10.99
CA ALA A 59 -11.97 -5.95 10.19
C ALA A 59 -12.97 -6.43 9.13
N LEU A 60 -14.12 -5.75 9.08
CA LEU A 60 -15.15 -5.94 8.05
C LEU A 60 -15.36 -4.60 7.35
N GLY A 61 -15.29 -4.61 6.02
CA GLY A 61 -15.42 -3.41 5.21
C GLY A 61 -16.06 -3.72 3.86
N GLY A 62 -16.71 -2.72 3.28
CA GLY A 62 -17.27 -2.81 1.94
C GLY A 62 -16.22 -2.58 0.84
N THR A 63 -16.54 -3.00 -0.38
CA THR A 63 -15.71 -2.71 -1.56
C THR A 63 -16.35 -1.60 -2.37
N ARG A 64 -15.57 -0.54 -2.65
CA ARG A 64 -15.97 0.54 -3.57
C ARG A 64 -15.19 0.42 -4.89
N ILE A 65 -15.91 0.45 -6.00
CA ILE A 65 -15.33 0.52 -7.35
C ILE A 65 -15.72 1.86 -7.95
N ALA A 66 -14.76 2.78 -8.03
CA ALA A 66 -14.96 4.13 -8.57
C ALA A 66 -13.74 4.58 -9.37
N LYS A 67 -13.94 5.53 -10.28
CA LYS A 67 -12.86 6.16 -11.04
C LYS A 67 -12.33 7.37 -10.26
N TYR A 68 -11.04 7.35 -9.94
CA TYR A 68 -10.32 8.47 -9.33
C TYR A 68 -9.35 9.07 -10.34
N LYS A 69 -9.02 10.36 -10.20
CA LYS A 69 -8.08 11.05 -11.08
C LYS A 69 -6.64 10.64 -10.83
N SER A 70 -6.32 10.35 -9.57
CA SER A 70 -4.99 9.92 -9.14
C SER A 70 -5.09 8.79 -8.09
N PHE A 71 -3.95 8.13 -7.84
CA PHE A 71 -3.84 7.16 -6.76
C PHE A 71 -4.04 7.80 -5.38
N ASP A 72 -3.53 9.01 -5.17
CA ASP A 72 -3.60 9.70 -3.89
C ASP A 72 -5.05 10.09 -3.53
N ASP A 73 -5.87 10.42 -4.53
CA ASP A 73 -7.31 10.65 -4.33
C ASP A 73 -8.02 9.36 -3.87
N ALA A 74 -7.70 8.23 -4.50
CA ALA A 74 -8.26 6.93 -4.14
C ALA A 74 -7.81 6.48 -2.75
N LEU A 75 -6.53 6.73 -2.42
CA LEU A 75 -5.96 6.43 -1.10
C LEU A 75 -6.63 7.26 -0.02
N THR A 76 -6.78 8.56 -0.23
CA THR A 76 -7.43 9.45 0.73
C THR A 76 -8.89 9.03 0.97
N ASP A 77 -9.62 8.64 -0.07
CA ASP A 77 -11.00 8.15 0.09
C ASP A 77 -11.03 6.80 0.82
N ALA A 78 -10.13 5.87 0.51
CA ALA A 78 -10.04 4.57 1.18
C ALA A 78 -9.71 4.69 2.68
N LEU A 79 -8.87 5.66 3.06
CA LEU A 79 -8.55 5.91 4.46
C LEU A 79 -9.75 6.52 5.21
N ARG A 80 -10.56 7.35 4.55
CA ARG A 80 -11.72 8.01 5.18
C ARG A 80 -12.91 7.06 5.45
N LEU A 81 -12.97 5.92 4.76
CA LEU A 81 -14.06 4.94 4.89
C LEU A 81 -13.96 4.15 6.20
#